data_AF-A0A9W7APM9-F1
#
_entry.id   AF-A0A9W7APM9-F1
#
_cell.length_a   1.000
_cell.length_b   1.000
_cell.length_c   1.000
_cell.angle_alpha   90.00
_cell.angle_beta   90.00
_cell.angle_gamma   90.00
#
_symmetry.space_group_name_H-M   'P 1'
#
loop_
_entity.id
_entity.type
_entity.pdbx_description
1 polymer ?
#
loop_
_entity_poly.entity_id
_entity_poly.type
_entity_poly.pdbx_seq_one_letter_code
_entity_poly.pdbx_strand_id
1 'polypeptide(L)'
;MSSYGPSRPFTLSSPHRAPRNSIIAQCNLERRGHQRRRSFIGRVSGVTDRGSGVGNGGGYRLWERKYLHMTLLHLITGFSLVIFLLGAFGTLFISIGFTHPATLSINLSNMYCSIMILGLMCFVIFLVCIASRKSLIKITIPQLLRVWWFFNYLAPFLAFFSLSSFDFENTIGLWSEKFWDSKSYLWVRRLFCEGGTAETLCKVPSTVYAGGRSDVNAWCLSSFDSTDCYVIVQDGLNNMKIFSLVLSITLLTLGLILLTCVVLIIISLRRLIGTEFITSINLAHAETLGWLIIPVVPSLTAGILLYIHVSPVLLESRLVYVFFFIYAGFTTLNGFLGLLITHKSANSSAQIRRKLRTITVFIVSAVSSAIAAVMILVFGIVFWLDVSSTAISEKTKVDIACSFDYSDSCTGCPSSCDEWTKDQVLQVLRSSFKVVAALAVILFLYSLTNVRTGVSWLRWYRLHKVEYV
;
A
#
# COMPACT_ATOMS: atom_id res chain seq x y z
N MET A 1 -52.54 38.67 34.95
CA MET A 1 -51.77 37.64 35.66
C MET A 1 -50.33 37.75 35.16
N SER A 2 -49.56 38.69 35.73
CA SER A 2 -48.55 38.47 36.79
C SER A 2 -47.39 37.60 36.28
N SER A 3 -46.13 38.03 36.22
CA SER A 3 -45.43 39.08 36.97
C SER A 3 -44.18 39.52 36.20
N TYR A 4 -44.03 40.83 36.03
CA TYR A 4 -42.75 41.51 35.83
C TYR A 4 -41.84 41.28 37.06
N GLY A 5 -40.52 41.29 36.88
CA GLY A 5 -39.55 41.38 37.98
C GLY A 5 -38.15 41.76 37.48
N PRO A 6 -37.46 42.75 38.07
CA PRO A 6 -36.59 43.66 37.33
C PRO A 6 -35.11 43.63 37.75
N SER A 7 -34.33 44.37 36.97
CA SER A 7 -32.99 44.89 37.23
C SER A 7 -32.81 45.58 38.60
N ARG A 8 -31.60 45.48 39.19
CA ARG A 8 -30.86 46.62 39.78
C ARG A 8 -29.41 46.28 40.21
N PRO A 9 -28.53 47.32 40.30
CA PRO A 9 -27.08 47.25 40.51
C PRO A 9 -26.65 47.67 41.94
N PHE A 10 -25.43 47.34 42.36
CA PHE A 10 -24.72 47.95 43.51
C PHE A 10 -23.19 47.82 43.26
N THR A 11 -22.51 48.90 42.82
CA THR A 11 -21.74 49.92 43.58
C THR A 11 -20.43 49.47 44.22
N LEU A 12 -19.40 50.22 43.85
CA LEU A 12 -18.08 50.32 44.47
C LEU A 12 -18.14 50.57 45.99
N SER A 13 -17.18 49.97 46.70
CA SER A 13 -16.51 50.60 47.84
C SER A 13 -15.09 50.05 48.00
N SER A 14 -14.10 50.87 47.65
CA SER A 14 -12.73 50.82 48.19
C SER A 14 -12.75 51.44 49.59
N PRO A 15 -11.94 50.96 50.54
CA PRO A 15 -10.79 51.80 50.91
C PRO A 15 -9.52 51.04 51.33
N HIS A 16 -8.39 51.69 51.03
CA HIS A 16 -7.15 51.77 51.81
C HIS A 16 -6.71 50.61 52.72
N ARG A 17 -5.55 50.01 52.39
CA ARG A 17 -4.41 49.96 53.34
C ARG A 17 -3.06 49.81 52.62
N ALA A 18 -2.11 50.56 53.14
CA ALA A 18 -0.77 50.82 52.63
C ALA A 18 0.27 49.81 53.24
N PRO A 19 1.61 50.00 53.12
CA PRO A 19 2.55 48.95 52.74
C PRO A 19 3.38 48.35 53.89
N ARG A 20 3.97 47.17 53.67
CA ARG A 20 5.14 46.62 54.38
C ARG A 20 5.99 45.87 53.33
N ASN A 21 7.09 46.42 52.83
CA ASN A 21 8.43 46.56 53.42
C ASN A 21 9.02 45.29 54.06
N SER A 22 10.22 44.96 53.55
CA SER A 22 11.28 44.08 54.08
C SER A 22 10.90 42.61 54.21
N ILE A 23 11.59 41.66 53.58
CA ILE A 23 13.00 41.34 53.86
C ILE A 23 13.72 40.94 52.55
N ILE A 24 14.68 41.77 52.17
CA ILE A 24 15.84 41.44 51.34
C ILE A 24 16.98 41.19 52.32
N ALA A 25 17.58 40.00 52.29
CA ALA A 25 18.91 39.73 52.83
C ALA A 25 19.58 38.78 51.82
N GLN A 26 20.39 39.31 50.91
CA GLN A 26 21.85 39.39 51.05
C GLN A 26 22.53 38.02 51.21
N CYS A 27 22.91 37.42 50.07
CA CYS A 27 24.14 36.63 49.98
C CYS A 27 24.93 37.15 48.77
N ASN A 28 25.62 38.26 49.01
CA ASN A 28 26.76 38.72 48.25
C ASN A 28 27.95 38.59 49.20
N LEU A 29 28.70 37.49 49.10
CA LEU A 29 30.01 37.34 49.72
C LEU A 29 30.90 36.55 48.76
N GLU A 30 32.06 37.14 48.49
CA GLU A 30 33.29 36.51 48.03
C GLU A 30 33.40 36.08 46.56
N ARG A 31 33.32 37.07 45.66
CA ARG A 31 34.23 37.14 44.50
C ARG A 31 35.33 38.16 44.78
N ARG A 32 36.45 37.70 45.34
CA ARG A 32 37.81 38.28 45.18
C ARG A 32 38.82 37.42 45.94
N GLY A 33 39.82 36.89 45.23
CA GLY A 33 41.09 36.48 45.83
C GLY A 33 41.49 35.02 45.61
N HIS A 34 41.99 34.68 44.43
CA HIS A 34 43.35 34.12 44.33
C HIS A 34 43.83 34.08 42.88
N GLN A 35 44.53 35.15 42.54
CA GLN A 35 45.50 35.21 41.46
C GLN A 35 46.88 35.15 42.13
N ARG A 36 47.69 34.15 41.78
CA ARG A 36 49.17 34.17 41.62
C ARG A 36 49.91 32.96 42.21
N ARG A 37 50.92 32.57 41.41
CA ARG A 37 52.14 31.75 41.65
C ARG A 37 51.94 30.24 41.45
N ARG A 38 52.72 29.54 40.63
CA ARG A 38 54.00 29.77 39.94
C ARG A 38 54.05 28.76 38.77
N SER A 39 54.29 29.17 37.53
CA SER A 39 55.60 29.04 36.86
C SER A 39 56.36 27.75 37.20
N PHE A 40 56.27 26.74 36.33
CA PHE A 40 57.42 25.91 36.05
C PHE A 40 57.61 25.80 34.54
N ILE A 41 58.67 26.46 34.10
CA ILE A 41 59.27 26.37 32.78
C ILE A 41 59.96 25.00 32.73
N GLY A 42 59.43 24.11 31.90
CA GLY A 42 60.04 22.84 31.53
C GLY A 42 60.19 22.79 30.02
N ARG A 43 61.24 23.46 29.53
CA ARG A 43 61.74 23.38 28.17
C ARG A 43 62.39 21.99 28.02
N VAL A 44 61.74 21.07 27.30
CA VAL A 44 62.42 19.90 26.74
C VAL A 44 62.27 19.98 25.22
N SER A 45 63.34 20.47 24.61
CA SER A 45 63.60 20.35 23.19
C SER A 45 63.97 18.91 22.87
N GLY A 46 63.49 18.42 21.72
CA GLY A 46 64.21 17.44 20.91
C GLY A 46 63.88 15.98 21.18
N VAL A 47 62.82 15.48 20.54
CA VAL A 47 62.88 14.18 19.85
C VAL A 47 62.17 14.34 18.51
N THR A 48 62.98 14.51 17.47
CA THR A 48 62.64 14.15 16.10
C THR A 48 62.46 12.63 16.06
N ASP A 49 61.23 12.16 15.93
CA ASP A 49 60.98 10.84 15.35
C ASP A 49 59.99 10.98 14.19
N ARG A 50 60.57 10.80 13.00
CA ARG A 50 59.90 10.40 11.77
C ARG A 50 59.29 9.03 12.02
N GLY A 51 57.98 8.88 11.82
CA GLY A 51 57.39 7.54 11.82
C GLY A 51 55.90 7.52 11.62
N SER A 52 55.48 7.09 10.43
CA SER A 52 54.15 6.58 10.06
C SER A 52 52.96 7.56 10.12
N GLY A 53 52.59 8.06 8.94
CA GLY A 53 51.40 8.85 8.71
C GLY A 53 50.11 8.12 9.09
N VAL A 54 49.42 8.66 10.09
CA VAL A 54 47.99 8.43 10.29
C VAL A 54 47.26 9.27 9.25
N GLY A 55 47.17 8.73 8.03
CA GLY A 55 46.55 9.37 6.90
C GLY A 55 45.06 9.65 7.13
N ASN A 56 44.64 10.89 6.91
CA ASN A 56 43.58 11.33 5.98
C ASN A 56 42.30 10.47 5.78
N GLY A 57 41.91 9.60 6.71
CA GLY A 57 40.71 8.76 6.59
C GLY A 57 39.37 9.51 6.75
N GLY A 58 39.40 10.75 7.26
CA GLY A 58 38.20 11.59 7.44
C GLY A 58 37.70 12.24 6.15
N GLY A 59 38.60 12.57 5.21
CA GLY A 59 38.24 13.25 3.96
C GLY A 59 37.43 12.35 3.01
N TYR A 60 37.79 11.08 2.92
CA TYR A 60 37.12 10.10 2.06
C TYR A 60 35.65 9.88 2.48
N ARG A 61 35.36 9.75 3.78
CA ARG A 61 33.98 9.55 4.28
C ARG A 61 33.06 10.75 4.04
N LEU A 62 33.61 11.96 3.99
CA LEU A 62 32.84 13.19 3.80
C LEU A 62 32.53 13.45 2.32
N TRP A 63 33.47 13.11 1.44
CA TRP A 63 33.27 13.14 -0.01
C TRP A 63 32.26 12.09 -0.47
N GLU A 64 32.36 10.86 0.07
CA GLU A 64 31.43 9.77 -0.22
C GLU A 64 29.99 10.11 0.18
N ARG A 65 29.79 10.78 1.34
CA ARG A 65 28.46 11.27 1.75
C ARG A 65 27.88 12.33 0.81
N LYS A 66 28.69 13.29 0.35
CA LYS A 66 28.22 14.34 -0.58
C LYS A 66 27.84 13.74 -1.93
N TYR A 67 28.64 12.82 -2.44
CA TYR A 67 28.36 12.15 -3.71
C TYR A 67 27.09 11.31 -3.62
N LEU A 68 26.96 10.48 -2.57
CA LEU A 68 25.77 9.66 -2.36
C LEU A 68 24.49 10.50 -2.20
N HIS A 69 24.60 11.67 -1.56
CA HIS A 69 23.48 12.60 -1.40
C HIS A 69 23.03 13.21 -2.73
N MET A 70 23.97 13.59 -3.60
CA MET A 70 23.65 14.08 -4.95
C MET A 70 23.08 12.99 -5.83
N THR A 71 23.64 11.77 -5.79
CA THR A 71 23.10 10.62 -6.52
C THR A 71 21.68 10.31 -6.06
N LEU A 72 21.41 10.28 -4.75
CA LEU A 72 20.08 10.05 -4.21
C LEU A 72 19.09 11.14 -4.63
N LEU A 73 19.51 12.41 -4.63
CA LEU A 73 18.67 13.51 -5.06
C LEU A 73 18.31 13.40 -6.54
N HIS A 74 19.30 13.13 -7.41
CA HIS A 74 19.07 12.92 -8.84
C HIS A 74 18.18 11.71 -9.12
N LEU A 75 18.40 10.62 -8.38
CA LEU A 75 17.61 9.41 -8.51
C LEU A 75 16.16 9.69 -8.10
N ILE A 76 15.92 10.42 -7.00
CA ILE A 76 14.58 10.82 -6.57
C ILE A 76 13.92 11.83 -7.53
N THR A 77 14.65 12.82 -8.07
CA THR A 77 14.06 13.79 -9.01
C THR A 77 13.74 13.16 -10.36
N GLY A 78 14.66 12.35 -10.92
CA GLY A 78 14.41 11.60 -12.15
C GLY A 78 13.26 10.61 -11.98
N PHE A 79 13.24 9.90 -10.86
CA PHE A 79 12.17 8.97 -10.50
C PHE A 79 10.82 9.69 -10.33
N SER A 80 10.79 10.86 -9.68
CA SER A 80 9.56 11.65 -9.53
C SER A 80 8.96 12.01 -10.89
N LEU A 81 9.79 12.37 -11.88
CA LEU A 81 9.30 12.69 -13.23
C LEU A 81 8.69 11.46 -13.91
N VAL A 82 9.39 10.31 -13.87
CA VAL A 82 8.88 9.06 -14.45
C VAL A 82 7.56 8.66 -13.78
N ILE A 83 7.48 8.72 -12.46
CA ILE A 83 6.26 8.40 -11.73
C ILE A 83 5.13 9.39 -12.03
N PHE A 84 5.44 10.68 -12.18
CA PHE A 84 4.44 11.68 -12.56
C PHE A 84 3.82 11.36 -13.92
N LEU A 85 4.66 11.05 -14.91
CA LEU A 85 4.20 10.67 -16.25
C LEU A 85 3.35 9.39 -16.21
N LEU A 86 3.73 8.42 -15.37
CA LEU A 86 2.98 7.18 -15.17
C LEU A 86 1.64 7.40 -14.44
N GLY A 87 1.65 8.20 -13.38
CA GLY A 87 0.45 8.59 -12.65
C GLY A 87 -0.50 9.37 -13.55
N ALA A 88 0.03 10.33 -14.31
CA ALA A 88 -0.74 11.11 -15.29
C ALA A 88 -1.37 10.21 -16.35
N PHE A 89 -0.60 9.27 -16.91
CA PHE A 89 -1.10 8.29 -17.89
C PHE A 89 -2.20 7.41 -17.29
N GLY A 90 -1.98 6.87 -16.09
CA GLY A 90 -2.99 6.10 -15.36
C GLY A 90 -4.26 6.91 -15.07
N THR A 91 -4.13 8.15 -14.58
CA THR A 91 -5.26 9.05 -14.32
C THR A 91 -5.99 9.48 -15.57
N LEU A 92 -5.31 9.60 -16.71
CA LEU A 92 -5.92 9.92 -17.99
C LEU A 92 -6.72 8.73 -18.52
N PHE A 93 -6.19 7.51 -18.38
CA PHE A 93 -6.91 6.28 -18.71
C PHE A 93 -8.14 6.08 -17.80
N ILE A 94 -7.99 6.36 -16.50
CA ILE A 94 -9.10 6.44 -15.53
C ILE A 94 -10.14 7.46 -16.00
N SER A 95 -9.73 8.69 -16.30
CA SER A 95 -10.66 9.76 -16.68
C SER A 95 -11.47 9.40 -17.94
N ILE A 96 -10.85 8.70 -18.90
CA ILE A 96 -11.54 8.23 -20.10
C ILE A 96 -12.54 7.09 -19.76
N GLY A 97 -12.15 6.12 -18.93
CA GLY A 97 -13.02 4.99 -18.54
C GLY A 97 -14.12 5.34 -17.52
N PHE A 98 -13.94 6.39 -16.71
CA PHE A 98 -14.86 6.81 -15.64
C PHE A 98 -16.00 7.71 -16.09
N THR A 99 -16.02 8.17 -17.35
CA THR A 99 -17.13 8.98 -17.88
C THR A 99 -18.47 8.22 -17.91
N HIS A 100 -18.45 6.89 -17.76
CA HIS A 100 -19.65 6.06 -17.66
C HIS A 100 -19.82 5.43 -16.27
N PRO A 101 -20.78 5.88 -15.43
CA PRO A 101 -20.99 5.38 -14.07
C PRO A 101 -21.41 3.90 -13.98
N ALA A 102 -21.75 3.25 -15.10
CA ALA A 102 -22.10 1.83 -15.17
C ALA A 102 -20.88 0.88 -15.12
N THR A 103 -19.64 1.39 -15.09
CA THR A 103 -18.40 0.58 -15.16
C THR A 103 -17.81 0.25 -13.78
N LEU A 104 -18.31 0.83 -12.69
CA LEU A 104 -17.66 0.76 -11.38
C LEU A 104 -18.08 -0.45 -10.53
N SER A 105 -17.98 -1.67 -11.08
CA SER A 105 -17.98 -2.85 -10.21
C SER A 105 -16.58 -2.97 -9.58
N ILE A 106 -16.52 -2.80 -8.25
CA ILE A 106 -15.30 -3.04 -7.47
C ILE A 106 -15.14 -4.56 -7.38
N ASN A 107 -14.61 -5.16 -8.44
CA ASN A 107 -14.23 -6.56 -8.46
C ASN A 107 -12.70 -6.64 -8.50
N LEU A 108 -12.11 -7.47 -7.63
CA LEU A 108 -10.66 -7.72 -7.60
C LEU A 108 -10.14 -8.24 -8.95
N SER A 109 -11.01 -8.87 -9.72
CA SER A 109 -10.73 -9.41 -11.04
C SER A 109 -10.81 -8.37 -12.17
N ASN A 110 -11.26 -7.15 -11.87
CA ASN A 110 -11.35 -6.08 -12.85
C ASN A 110 -9.99 -5.41 -13.05
N MET A 111 -9.38 -5.59 -14.23
CA MET A 111 -8.10 -4.97 -14.60
C MET A 111 -8.13 -3.44 -14.48
N TYR A 112 -9.27 -2.79 -14.74
CA TYR A 112 -9.37 -1.34 -14.57
C TYR A 112 -9.17 -0.93 -13.11
N CYS A 113 -9.60 -1.77 -12.16
CA CYS A 113 -9.36 -1.56 -10.75
C CYS A 113 -7.87 -1.74 -10.41
N SER A 114 -7.20 -2.76 -10.95
CA SER A 114 -5.76 -2.97 -10.71
C SER A 114 -4.88 -1.89 -11.34
N ILE A 115 -5.18 -1.45 -12.58
CA ILE A 115 -4.56 -0.28 -13.22
C ILE A 115 -4.80 0.97 -12.38
N MET A 116 -6.03 1.18 -11.90
CA MET A 116 -6.36 2.35 -11.08
C MET A 116 -5.57 2.36 -9.78
N ILE A 117 -5.49 1.21 -9.10
CA ILE A 117 -4.73 1.09 -7.85
C ILE A 117 -3.23 1.28 -8.12
N LEU A 118 -2.68 0.71 -9.20
CA LEU A 118 -1.28 0.90 -9.57
C LEU A 118 -0.99 2.37 -9.91
N GLY A 119 -1.87 3.04 -10.65
CA GLY A 119 -1.78 4.47 -10.97
C GLY A 119 -1.86 5.36 -9.72
N LEU A 120 -2.78 5.03 -8.79
CA LEU A 120 -2.88 5.72 -7.50
C LEU A 120 -1.62 5.50 -6.65
N MET A 121 -1.08 4.28 -6.63
CA MET A 121 0.16 3.98 -5.93
C MET A 121 1.31 4.79 -6.52
N CYS A 122 1.46 4.82 -7.85
CA CYS A 122 2.41 5.71 -8.53
C CYS A 122 2.21 7.17 -8.08
N PHE A 123 0.99 7.71 -8.12
CA PHE A 123 0.73 9.07 -7.67
C PHE A 123 1.14 9.34 -6.21
N VAL A 124 0.83 8.41 -5.30
CA VAL A 124 1.26 8.51 -3.89
C VAL A 124 2.79 8.49 -3.78
N ILE A 125 3.48 7.62 -4.51
CA ILE A 125 4.94 7.56 -4.54
C ILE A 125 5.52 8.88 -5.03
N PHE A 126 4.94 9.47 -6.08
CA PHE A 126 5.34 10.77 -6.59
C PHE A 126 5.23 11.86 -5.52
N LEU A 127 4.09 11.95 -4.83
CA LEU A 127 3.89 12.91 -3.75
C LEU A 127 4.90 12.71 -2.62
N VAL A 128 5.18 11.45 -2.25
CA VAL A 128 6.18 11.13 -1.22
C VAL A 128 7.59 11.47 -1.70
N CYS A 129 7.94 11.24 -2.96
CA CYS A 129 9.23 11.64 -3.52
C CYS A 129 9.40 13.16 -3.49
N ILE A 130 8.37 13.95 -3.86
CA ILE A 130 8.40 15.42 -3.74
C ILE A 130 8.55 15.86 -2.28
N ALA A 131 7.76 15.29 -1.37
CA ALA A 131 7.84 15.62 0.05
C ALA A 131 9.20 15.25 0.65
N SER A 132 9.77 14.11 0.22
CA SER A 132 11.09 13.63 0.64
C SER A 132 12.21 14.55 0.17
N ARG A 133 12.06 15.22 -0.98
CA ARG A 133 13.06 16.18 -1.48
C ARG A 133 13.35 17.29 -0.47
N LYS A 134 12.31 17.89 0.12
CA LYS A 134 12.46 18.93 1.17
C LYS A 134 13.15 18.36 2.42
N SER A 135 12.81 17.12 2.77
CA SER A 135 13.38 16.42 3.93
C SER A 135 14.85 16.02 3.72
N LEU A 136 15.25 15.72 2.49
CA LEU A 136 16.64 15.40 2.16
C LEU A 136 17.54 16.63 2.17
N ILE A 137 17.02 17.81 1.80
CA ILE A 137 17.80 19.06 1.89
C ILE A 137 18.09 19.43 3.36
N LYS A 138 17.17 19.11 4.28
CA LYS A 138 17.31 19.36 5.72
C LYS A 138 17.48 18.02 6.45
N ILE A 139 18.69 17.47 6.38
CA ILE A 139 19.01 16.12 6.86
C ILE A 139 18.78 16.00 8.37
N THR A 140 17.58 15.55 8.76
CA THR A 140 17.33 15.00 10.08
C THR A 140 17.22 13.48 9.93
N ILE A 141 18.01 12.74 10.70
CA ILE A 141 18.07 11.28 10.60
C ILE A 141 16.69 10.61 10.80
N PRO A 142 15.81 11.08 11.70
CA PRO A 142 14.46 10.54 11.84
C PRO A 142 13.65 10.60 10.54
N GLN A 143 13.72 11.70 9.79
CA GLN A 143 13.01 11.83 8.52
C GLN A 143 13.55 10.85 7.47
N LEU A 144 14.87 10.68 7.40
CA LEU A 144 15.49 9.75 6.47
C LEU A 144 15.07 8.30 6.76
N LEU A 145 14.96 7.94 8.04
CA LEU A 145 14.49 6.63 8.47
C LEU A 145 13.01 6.39 8.10
N ARG A 146 12.15 7.42 8.21
CA ARG A 146 10.74 7.32 7.76
C ARG A 146 10.66 7.03 6.28
N VAL A 147 11.45 7.76 5.47
CA VAL A 147 11.49 7.56 4.02
C VAL A 147 12.00 6.15 3.69
N TRP A 148 13.02 5.67 4.38
CA TRP A 148 13.53 4.31 4.21
C TRP A 148 12.46 3.24 4.52
N TRP A 149 11.74 3.38 5.64
CA TRP A 149 10.64 2.47 5.98
C TRP A 149 9.52 2.51 4.95
N PHE A 150 9.09 3.71 4.54
CA PHE A 150 8.07 3.88 3.50
C PHE A 150 8.40 3.06 2.25
N PHE A 151 9.62 3.19 1.73
CA PHE A 151 10.02 2.45 0.54
C PHE A 151 10.10 0.93 0.76
N ASN A 152 10.60 0.47 1.91
CA ASN A 152 10.59 -0.98 2.23
C ASN A 152 9.18 -1.56 2.28
N TYR A 153 8.21 -0.80 2.79
CA TYR A 153 6.81 -1.22 2.87
C TYR A 153 6.10 -1.18 1.52
N LEU A 154 6.44 -0.18 0.72
CA LEU A 154 5.88 -0.01 -0.62
C LEU A 154 6.37 -1.07 -1.61
N ALA A 155 7.63 -1.50 -1.52
CA ALA A 155 8.24 -2.41 -2.50
C ALA A 155 7.47 -3.73 -2.70
N PRO A 156 7.01 -4.45 -1.65
CA PRO A 156 6.17 -5.63 -1.82
C PRO A 156 4.86 -5.37 -2.58
N PHE A 157 4.19 -4.23 -2.32
CA PHE A 157 2.98 -3.87 -3.04
C PHE A 157 3.24 -3.58 -4.51
N LEU A 158 4.33 -2.86 -4.81
CA LEU A 158 4.74 -2.62 -6.20
C LEU A 158 5.02 -3.92 -6.94
N ALA A 159 5.77 -4.84 -6.32
CA ALA A 159 6.03 -6.16 -6.90
C ALA A 159 4.72 -6.91 -7.17
N PHE A 160 3.79 -6.90 -6.21
CA PHE A 160 2.48 -7.55 -6.34
C PHE A 160 1.63 -6.99 -7.48
N PHE A 161 1.48 -5.66 -7.57
CA PHE A 161 0.69 -5.07 -8.65
C PHE A 161 1.34 -5.26 -10.03
N SER A 162 2.68 -5.23 -10.09
CA SER A 162 3.43 -5.49 -11.32
C SER A 162 3.20 -6.93 -11.80
N LEU A 163 3.30 -7.91 -10.90
CA LEU A 163 3.05 -9.33 -11.22
C LEU A 163 1.58 -9.59 -11.57
N SER A 164 0.66 -8.99 -10.82
CA SER A 164 -0.77 -9.14 -11.07
C SER A 164 -1.15 -8.63 -12.46
N SER A 165 -0.51 -7.56 -12.93
CA SER A 165 -0.75 -6.99 -14.27
C SER A 165 -0.52 -7.99 -15.40
N PHE A 166 0.41 -8.94 -15.24
CA PHE A 166 0.67 -9.99 -16.23
C PHE A 166 -0.42 -11.07 -16.23
N ASP A 167 -0.83 -11.53 -15.05
CA ASP A 167 -1.88 -12.54 -14.92
C ASP A 167 -3.26 -12.05 -15.37
N PHE A 168 -3.47 -10.73 -15.33
CA PHE A 168 -4.72 -10.15 -15.79
C PHE A 168 -4.93 -10.27 -17.31
N GLU A 169 -3.89 -10.41 -18.14
CA GLU A 169 -4.03 -10.51 -19.60
C GLU A 169 -5.12 -11.52 -20.02
N ASN A 170 -4.98 -12.75 -19.53
CA ASN A 170 -5.92 -13.84 -19.81
C ASN A 170 -7.33 -13.55 -19.28
N THR A 171 -7.40 -12.90 -18.11
CA THR A 171 -8.68 -12.54 -17.49
C THR A 171 -9.37 -11.44 -18.29
N ILE A 172 -8.62 -10.48 -18.85
CA ILE A 172 -9.14 -9.38 -19.66
C ILE A 172 -9.67 -9.88 -20.98
N GLY A 173 -8.94 -10.79 -21.65
CA GLY A 173 -9.41 -11.37 -22.91
C GLY A 173 -10.75 -12.06 -22.74
N LEU A 174 -10.90 -12.83 -21.65
CA LEU A 174 -12.18 -13.44 -21.31
C LEU A 174 -13.24 -12.39 -20.95
N TRP A 175 -12.88 -11.41 -20.12
CA TRP A 175 -13.81 -10.38 -19.68
C TRP A 175 -14.30 -9.52 -20.85
N SER A 176 -13.41 -9.16 -21.78
CA SER A 176 -13.80 -8.41 -22.96
C SER A 176 -14.69 -9.21 -23.89
N GLU A 177 -14.44 -10.51 -24.06
CA GLU A 177 -15.34 -11.39 -24.83
C GLU A 177 -16.75 -11.42 -24.23
N LYS A 178 -16.88 -11.49 -22.89
CA LYS A 178 -18.18 -11.57 -22.22
C LYS A 178 -18.90 -10.23 -22.13
N PHE A 179 -18.16 -9.18 -21.80
CA PHE A 179 -18.72 -7.87 -21.52
C PHE A 179 -18.62 -6.91 -22.70
N TRP A 180 -18.20 -7.37 -23.89
CA TRP A 180 -18.09 -6.53 -25.09
C TRP A 180 -19.37 -5.71 -25.35
N ASP A 181 -20.52 -6.32 -25.07
CA ASP A 181 -21.84 -5.72 -25.30
C ASP A 181 -22.28 -4.71 -24.29
N SER A 182 -21.74 -4.81 -23.10
CA SER A 182 -22.22 -4.01 -22.00
C SER A 182 -22.03 -2.53 -22.32
N LYS A 183 -22.91 -1.71 -21.73
CA LYS A 183 -22.75 -0.25 -21.79
C LYS A 183 -21.40 0.18 -21.21
N SER A 184 -20.80 -0.62 -20.31
CA SER A 184 -19.48 -0.37 -19.74
C SER A 184 -18.32 -0.50 -20.75
N TYR A 185 -18.49 -1.26 -21.83
CA TYR A 185 -17.50 -1.42 -22.91
C TYR A 185 -17.71 -0.51 -24.12
N LEU A 186 -18.68 0.42 -24.07
CA LEU A 186 -18.97 1.33 -25.19
C LEU A 186 -17.73 2.14 -25.63
N TRP A 187 -16.98 2.68 -24.67
CA TRP A 187 -15.78 3.47 -24.97
C TRP A 187 -14.66 2.60 -25.57
N VAL A 188 -14.54 1.34 -25.14
CA VAL A 188 -13.58 0.36 -25.68
C VAL A 188 -13.91 0.10 -27.15
N ARG A 189 -15.19 -0.14 -27.45
CA ARG A 189 -15.68 -0.31 -28.83
C ARG A 189 -15.41 0.90 -29.71
N ARG A 190 -15.62 2.11 -29.19
CA ARG A 190 -15.28 3.36 -29.91
C ARG A 190 -13.80 3.49 -30.27
N LEU A 191 -12.90 2.84 -29.54
CA LEU A 191 -11.46 2.88 -29.81
C LEU A 191 -10.99 1.80 -30.77
N PHE A 192 -11.54 0.59 -30.66
CA PHE A 192 -11.01 -0.59 -31.38
C PHE A 192 -11.84 -1.01 -32.60
N CYS A 193 -13.04 -0.48 -32.76
CA CYS A 193 -13.85 -0.74 -33.93
C CYS A 193 -13.76 0.39 -34.95
N GLU A 194 -14.16 0.08 -36.19
CA GLU A 194 -14.19 1.04 -37.27
C GLU A 194 -15.15 2.20 -36.99
N GLY A 195 -14.81 3.39 -37.51
CA GLY A 195 -15.62 4.59 -37.33
C GLY A 195 -17.05 4.41 -37.83
N GLY A 196 -18.04 4.87 -37.05
CA GLY A 196 -19.47 4.67 -37.36
C GLY A 196 -20.05 3.34 -36.85
N THR A 197 -19.20 2.38 -36.45
CA THR A 197 -19.66 1.05 -35.96
C THR A 197 -19.76 0.91 -34.45
N ALA A 198 -19.16 1.85 -33.74
CA ALA A 198 -19.05 1.78 -32.29
C ALA A 198 -20.37 2.04 -31.54
N GLU A 199 -21.26 2.86 -32.10
CA GLU A 199 -22.56 3.17 -31.50
C GLU A 199 -23.61 2.09 -31.80
N THR A 200 -23.49 1.45 -32.96
CA THR A 200 -24.29 0.29 -33.34
C THR A 200 -23.79 -1.00 -32.72
N LEU A 201 -22.79 -0.94 -31.84
CA LEU A 201 -22.15 -2.08 -31.19
C LEU A 201 -21.44 -2.89 -32.28
N CYS A 202 -20.13 -3.01 -32.24
CA CYS A 202 -19.38 -3.98 -33.07
C CYS A 202 -19.64 -5.39 -32.53
N LYS A 203 -20.92 -5.77 -32.52
CA LYS A 203 -21.59 -7.01 -32.21
C LYS A 203 -23.06 -6.87 -32.59
N VAL A 204 -23.54 -7.88 -33.28
CA VAL A 204 -24.95 -8.08 -33.58
C VAL A 204 -25.69 -8.29 -32.24
N PRO A 205 -26.82 -7.60 -31.98
CA PRO A 205 -27.58 -7.77 -30.74
C PRO A 205 -27.92 -9.25 -30.49
N SER A 206 -27.87 -9.70 -29.24
CA SER A 206 -28.20 -11.10 -28.88
C SER A 206 -29.61 -11.49 -29.31
N THR A 207 -30.55 -10.54 -29.36
CA THR A 207 -31.91 -10.71 -29.89
C THR A 207 -31.93 -11.05 -31.38
N VAL A 208 -30.96 -10.56 -32.15
CA VAL A 208 -30.83 -10.83 -33.60
C VAL A 208 -30.18 -12.20 -33.83
N TYR A 209 -29.25 -12.62 -32.95
CA TYR A 209 -28.72 -13.99 -32.98
C TYR A 209 -29.80 -15.04 -32.70
N ALA A 210 -30.80 -14.74 -31.88
CA ALA A 210 -31.94 -15.62 -31.63
C ALA A 210 -32.81 -15.87 -32.89
N GLY A 211 -32.82 -14.92 -33.83
CA GLY A 211 -33.48 -15.06 -35.14
C GLY A 211 -32.70 -15.89 -36.16
N GLY A 212 -31.46 -16.28 -35.85
CA GLY A 212 -30.61 -17.09 -36.72
C GLY A 212 -29.75 -16.27 -37.69
N ARG A 213 -29.03 -16.98 -38.57
CA ARG A 213 -27.98 -16.39 -39.44
C ARG A 213 -28.52 -15.38 -40.46
N SER A 214 -29.77 -15.50 -40.89
CA SER A 214 -30.42 -14.55 -41.80
C SER A 214 -30.57 -13.16 -41.20
N ASP A 215 -30.95 -13.10 -39.92
CA ASP A 215 -31.25 -11.85 -39.23
C ASP A 215 -29.95 -11.14 -38.84
N VAL A 216 -28.92 -11.91 -38.51
CA VAL A 216 -27.55 -11.43 -38.29
C VAL A 216 -27.00 -10.77 -39.57
N ASN A 217 -27.15 -11.43 -40.71
CA ASN A 217 -26.68 -10.89 -41.99
C ASN A 217 -27.49 -9.66 -42.43
N ALA A 218 -28.81 -9.65 -42.22
CA ALA A 218 -29.66 -8.51 -42.54
C ALA A 218 -29.31 -7.29 -41.68
N TRP A 219 -29.11 -7.49 -40.37
CA TRP A 219 -28.65 -6.44 -39.47
C TRP A 219 -27.27 -5.91 -39.89
N CYS A 220 -26.36 -6.81 -40.25
CA CYS A 220 -25.03 -6.45 -40.71
C CYS A 220 -25.05 -5.60 -41.98
N LEU A 221 -25.83 -6.03 -42.97
CA LEU A 221 -25.98 -5.34 -44.24
C LEU A 221 -26.58 -3.94 -44.00
N SER A 222 -27.58 -3.83 -43.12
CA SER A 222 -28.23 -2.56 -42.82
C SER A 222 -27.35 -1.56 -42.06
N SER A 223 -26.41 -2.05 -41.26
CA SER A 223 -25.58 -1.22 -40.37
C SER A 223 -24.20 -0.91 -40.94
N PHE A 224 -23.64 -1.84 -41.71
CA PHE A 224 -22.22 -1.83 -42.13
C PHE A 224 -22.01 -2.10 -43.62
N ASP A 225 -23.08 -2.31 -44.40
CA ASP A 225 -22.99 -2.71 -45.81
C ASP A 225 -22.09 -3.93 -46.02
N SER A 226 -22.06 -4.82 -45.02
CA SER A 226 -21.24 -6.03 -44.99
C SER A 226 -22.11 -7.23 -44.62
N THR A 227 -21.78 -8.39 -45.15
CA THR A 227 -22.45 -9.66 -44.82
C THR A 227 -21.73 -10.45 -43.73
N ASP A 228 -20.49 -10.07 -43.37
CA ASP A 228 -19.62 -10.82 -42.45
C ASP A 228 -19.39 -10.07 -41.13
N CYS A 229 -20.47 -9.86 -40.38
CA CYS A 229 -20.40 -9.21 -39.06
C CYS A 229 -19.49 -9.92 -38.07
N TYR A 230 -19.36 -11.25 -38.20
CA TYR A 230 -18.46 -12.01 -37.34
C TYR A 230 -17.01 -11.53 -37.46
N VAL A 231 -16.56 -11.18 -38.67
CA VAL A 231 -15.19 -10.71 -38.92
C VAL A 231 -14.97 -9.36 -38.23
N ILE A 232 -15.90 -8.41 -38.40
CA ILE A 232 -15.81 -7.08 -37.78
C ILE A 232 -15.71 -7.17 -36.25
N VAL A 233 -16.50 -8.06 -35.63
CA VAL A 233 -16.47 -8.30 -34.17
C VAL A 233 -15.15 -8.90 -33.74
N GLN A 234 -14.69 -9.95 -34.45
CA GLN A 234 -13.45 -10.63 -34.13
C GLN A 234 -12.23 -9.71 -34.31
N ASP A 235 -12.24 -8.85 -35.31
CA ASP A 235 -11.17 -7.87 -35.52
C ASP A 235 -11.12 -6.85 -34.38
N GLY A 236 -12.28 -6.32 -33.95
CA GLY A 236 -12.36 -5.45 -32.78
C GLY A 236 -11.85 -6.12 -31.49
N LEU A 237 -12.26 -7.36 -31.24
CA LEU A 237 -11.81 -8.15 -30.09
C LEU A 237 -10.32 -8.49 -30.17
N ASN A 238 -9.82 -8.87 -31.34
CA ASN A 238 -8.40 -9.17 -31.56
C ASN A 238 -7.52 -7.94 -31.37
N ASN A 239 -7.94 -6.78 -31.91
CA ASN A 239 -7.26 -5.50 -31.68
C ASN A 239 -7.22 -5.14 -30.19
N MET A 240 -8.33 -5.35 -29.48
CA MET A 240 -8.41 -5.11 -28.05
C MET A 240 -7.53 -6.09 -27.24
N LYS A 241 -7.47 -7.37 -27.63
CA LYS A 241 -6.56 -8.37 -27.03
C LYS A 241 -5.09 -7.99 -27.22
N ILE A 242 -4.70 -7.63 -28.46
CA ILE A 242 -3.33 -7.19 -28.77
C ILE A 242 -2.99 -5.95 -27.95
N PHE A 243 -3.88 -4.96 -27.90
CA PHE A 243 -3.67 -3.76 -27.08
C PHE A 243 -3.53 -4.09 -25.60
N SER A 244 -4.39 -4.97 -25.07
CA SER A 244 -4.35 -5.41 -23.68
C SER A 244 -3.04 -6.12 -23.34
N LEU A 245 -2.53 -6.98 -24.23
CA LEU A 245 -1.22 -7.63 -24.09
C LEU A 245 -0.09 -6.59 -24.06
N VAL A 246 -0.06 -5.67 -25.03
CA VAL A 246 0.94 -4.59 -25.08
C VAL A 246 0.89 -3.74 -23.82
N LEU A 247 -0.32 -3.40 -23.36
CA LEU A 247 -0.52 -2.63 -22.12
C LEU A 247 -0.02 -3.41 -20.90
N SER A 248 -0.33 -4.70 -20.80
CA SER A 248 0.08 -5.56 -19.68
C SER A 248 1.60 -5.73 -19.61
N ILE A 249 2.27 -5.96 -20.75
CA ILE A 249 3.73 -5.99 -20.86
C ILE A 249 4.33 -4.63 -20.48
N THR A 250 3.72 -3.54 -20.95
CA THR A 250 4.17 -2.18 -20.64
C THR A 250 4.06 -1.91 -19.14
N LEU A 251 2.94 -2.26 -18.50
CA LEU A 251 2.75 -2.10 -17.06
C LEU A 251 3.70 -2.98 -16.24
N LEU A 252 3.94 -4.23 -16.67
CA LEU A 252 4.90 -5.13 -16.03
C LEU A 252 6.32 -4.55 -16.10
N THR A 253 6.78 -4.16 -17.29
CA THR A 253 8.13 -3.60 -17.48
C THR A 253 8.32 -2.32 -16.68
N LEU A 254 7.34 -1.42 -16.69
CA LEU A 254 7.35 -0.21 -15.89
C LEU A 254 7.36 -0.51 -14.39
N GLY A 255 6.53 -1.46 -13.95
CA GLY A 255 6.48 -1.92 -12.57
C GLY A 255 7.83 -2.49 -12.10
N LEU A 256 8.51 -3.26 -12.94
CA LEU A 256 9.85 -3.80 -12.67
C LEU A 256 10.93 -2.71 -12.61
N ILE A 257 10.88 -1.73 -13.52
CA ILE A 257 11.77 -0.56 -13.48
C ILE A 257 11.55 0.20 -12.16
N LEU A 258 10.29 0.47 -11.82
CA LEU A 258 9.92 1.18 -10.60
C LEU A 258 10.38 0.43 -9.35
N LEU A 259 10.16 -0.88 -9.30
CA LEU A 259 10.61 -1.75 -8.22
C LEU A 259 12.14 -1.71 -8.08
N THR A 260 12.87 -1.79 -9.20
CA THR A 260 14.34 -1.71 -9.22
C THR A 260 14.82 -0.38 -8.66
N CYS A 261 14.20 0.73 -9.08
CA CYS A 261 14.49 2.06 -8.54
C CYS A 261 14.23 2.14 -7.02
N VAL A 262 13.09 1.63 -6.54
CA VAL A 262 12.77 1.60 -5.10
C VAL A 262 13.80 0.79 -4.32
N VAL A 263 14.21 -0.37 -4.83
CA VAL A 263 15.25 -1.20 -4.21
C VAL A 263 16.60 -0.45 -4.16
N LEU A 264 16.99 0.24 -5.23
CA LEU A 264 18.20 1.07 -5.25
C LEU A 264 18.13 2.22 -4.23
N ILE A 265 16.96 2.87 -4.08
CA ILE A 265 16.72 3.88 -3.04
C ILE A 265 16.88 3.25 -1.65
N ILE A 266 16.26 2.10 -1.39
CA ILE A 266 16.36 1.38 -0.11
C ILE A 266 17.82 1.06 0.22
N ILE A 267 18.58 0.53 -0.74
CA ILE A 267 20.00 0.19 -0.55
C ILE A 267 20.82 1.46 -0.29
N SER A 268 20.58 2.53 -1.04
CA SER A 268 21.30 3.80 -0.90
C SER A 268 21.03 4.46 0.45
N LEU A 269 19.76 4.50 0.86
CA LEU A 269 19.35 4.98 2.18
C LEU A 269 19.94 4.14 3.30
N ARG A 270 19.96 2.80 3.16
CA ARG A 270 20.60 1.90 4.13
C ARG A 270 22.09 2.18 4.28
N ARG A 271 22.80 2.42 3.17
CA ARG A 271 24.22 2.81 3.19
C ARG A 271 24.42 4.17 3.87
N LEU A 272 23.54 5.15 3.61
CA LEU A 272 23.66 6.50 4.16
C LEU A 272 23.36 6.58 5.66
N ILE A 273 22.35 5.83 6.13
CA ILE A 273 22.02 5.75 7.57
C ILE A 273 23.15 5.05 8.34
N GLY A 274 23.85 4.10 7.72
CA GLY A 274 24.89 3.30 8.35
C GLY A 274 24.30 2.15 9.19
N THR A 275 24.93 0.99 9.13
CA THR A 275 24.45 -0.24 9.80
C THR A 275 24.37 -0.09 11.32
N GLU A 276 25.33 0.61 11.92
CA GLU A 276 25.41 0.84 13.37
C GLU A 276 24.32 1.79 13.88
N PHE A 277 23.93 2.77 13.05
CA PHE A 277 22.88 3.73 13.41
C PHE A 277 21.49 3.09 13.26
N ILE A 278 21.29 2.19 12.29
CA ILE A 278 20.04 1.40 12.18
C ILE A 278 19.83 0.56 13.44
N THR A 279 20.89 -0.02 14.02
CA THR A 279 20.79 -0.78 15.27
C THR A 279 20.49 0.10 16.49
N SER A 280 20.94 1.36 16.52
CA SER A 280 20.69 2.28 17.64
C SER A 280 19.36 3.06 17.53
N ILE A 281 18.86 3.35 16.32
CA ILE A 281 17.56 4.02 16.10
C ILE A 281 16.39 3.04 15.99
N ASN A 282 16.64 1.72 16.03
CA ASN A 282 15.65 0.75 16.47
C ASN A 282 15.21 1.00 17.94
N LEU A 283 15.18 2.25 18.41
CA LEU A 283 14.62 2.79 19.66
C LEU A 283 13.66 3.97 19.42
N ALA A 284 13.76 4.72 18.30
CA ALA A 284 12.93 5.91 18.06
C ALA A 284 11.57 5.50 17.48
N HIS A 285 10.75 4.91 18.36
CA HIS A 285 9.71 3.94 18.01
C HIS A 285 8.32 4.47 17.70
N ALA A 286 8.02 5.74 17.92
CA ALA A 286 6.65 6.24 17.78
C ALA A 286 6.15 6.33 16.32
N GLU A 287 7.05 6.47 15.35
CA GLU A 287 6.67 6.73 13.95
C GLU A 287 6.68 5.47 13.07
N THR A 288 7.30 4.38 13.53
CA THR A 288 7.24 3.05 12.91
C THR A 288 5.83 2.45 12.98
N LEU A 289 4.97 3.04 13.83
CA LEU A 289 3.64 2.55 14.19
C LEU A 289 2.54 2.84 13.19
N GLY A 290 2.59 3.98 12.51
CA GLY A 290 1.65 4.26 11.43
C GLY A 290 1.74 3.20 10.32
N TRP A 291 2.92 2.63 10.12
CA TRP A 291 3.18 1.62 9.11
C TRP A 291 2.63 0.23 9.47
N LEU A 292 2.45 -0.06 10.76
CA LEU A 292 1.87 -1.33 11.22
C LEU A 292 0.39 -1.47 10.80
N ILE A 293 -0.30 -0.36 10.55
CA ILE A 293 -1.73 -0.33 10.23
C ILE A 293 -1.98 -0.45 8.72
N ILE A 294 -0.98 -0.19 7.88
CA ILE A 294 -1.14 -0.20 6.41
C ILE A 294 -1.75 -1.50 5.88
N PRO A 295 -1.35 -2.70 6.35
CA PRO A 295 -1.93 -3.94 5.86
C PRO A 295 -3.40 -4.15 6.23
N VAL A 296 -3.95 -3.36 7.18
CA VAL A 296 -5.35 -3.48 7.63
C VAL A 296 -6.31 -3.15 6.49
N VAL A 297 -6.08 -2.06 5.76
CA VAL A 297 -7.01 -1.64 4.68
C VAL A 297 -7.05 -2.67 3.55
N PRO A 298 -5.93 -3.12 2.95
CA PRO A 298 -5.95 -4.14 1.91
C PRO A 298 -6.53 -5.48 2.38
N SER A 299 -6.27 -5.90 3.63
CA SER A 299 -6.80 -7.15 4.16
C SER A 299 -8.32 -7.09 4.41
N LEU A 300 -8.84 -5.99 4.95
CA LEU A 300 -10.28 -5.78 5.08
C LEU A 300 -10.97 -5.72 3.72
N THR A 301 -10.41 -4.95 2.78
CA THR A 301 -10.96 -4.84 1.42
C THR A 301 -10.97 -6.20 0.73
N ALA A 302 -9.87 -6.97 0.80
CA ALA A 302 -9.82 -8.32 0.23
C ALA A 302 -10.83 -9.26 0.90
N GLY A 303 -10.94 -9.22 2.23
CA GLY A 303 -11.93 -10.01 2.98
C GLY A 303 -13.37 -9.68 2.60
N ILE A 304 -13.72 -8.39 2.49
CA ILE A 304 -15.05 -7.92 2.08
C ILE A 304 -15.35 -8.35 0.64
N LEU A 305 -14.39 -8.18 -0.28
CA LEU A 305 -14.59 -8.54 -1.68
C LEU A 305 -14.77 -10.06 -1.86
N LEU A 306 -13.97 -10.88 -1.16
CA LEU A 306 -14.17 -12.33 -1.16
C LEU A 306 -15.50 -12.73 -0.50
N TYR A 307 -15.91 -12.02 0.55
CA TYR A 307 -17.20 -12.25 1.19
C TYR A 307 -18.39 -11.92 0.27
N ILE A 308 -18.31 -10.84 -0.51
CA ILE A 308 -19.39 -10.46 -1.42
C ILE A 308 -19.42 -11.38 -2.64
N HIS A 309 -18.27 -11.66 -3.25
CA HIS A 309 -18.20 -12.32 -4.57
C HIS A 309 -18.05 -13.85 -4.51
N VAL A 310 -17.51 -14.43 -3.43
CA VAL A 310 -17.13 -15.86 -3.40
C VAL A 310 -17.88 -16.67 -2.32
N SER A 311 -18.36 -16.01 -1.26
CA SER A 311 -19.09 -16.60 -0.12
C SER A 311 -20.30 -17.49 -0.45
N PRO A 312 -21.15 -17.18 -1.46
CA PRO A 312 -22.34 -17.99 -1.69
C PRO A 312 -22.02 -19.34 -2.35
N VAL A 313 -20.87 -19.48 -2.99
CA VAL A 313 -20.62 -20.59 -3.93
C VAL A 313 -19.74 -21.69 -3.33
N LEU A 314 -18.62 -21.34 -2.69
CA LEU A 314 -17.70 -22.33 -2.12
C LEU A 314 -17.71 -22.22 -0.59
N LEU A 315 -18.30 -23.21 0.09
CA LEU A 315 -18.30 -23.28 1.57
C LEU A 315 -16.88 -23.21 2.13
N GLU A 316 -15.91 -23.80 1.43
CA GLU A 316 -14.52 -23.87 1.84
C GLU A 316 -13.77 -22.55 1.61
N SER A 317 -14.19 -21.72 0.64
CA SER A 317 -13.61 -20.38 0.42
C SER A 317 -13.92 -19.44 1.60
N ARG A 318 -14.90 -19.81 2.44
CA ARG A 318 -15.27 -19.03 3.63
C ARG A 318 -14.13 -18.88 4.62
N LEU A 319 -13.30 -19.90 4.74
CA LEU A 319 -12.12 -19.85 5.62
C LEU A 319 -11.15 -18.75 5.18
N VAL A 320 -10.98 -18.55 3.88
CA VAL A 320 -10.03 -17.57 3.32
C VAL A 320 -10.41 -16.15 3.74
N TYR A 321 -11.66 -15.72 3.54
CA TYR A 321 -12.06 -14.37 3.94
C TYR A 321 -12.12 -14.20 5.45
N VAL A 322 -12.47 -15.25 6.21
CA VAL A 322 -12.41 -15.22 7.68
C VAL A 322 -10.98 -14.97 8.15
N PHE A 323 -9.99 -15.65 7.55
CA PHE A 323 -8.59 -15.40 7.89
C PHE A 323 -8.11 -13.99 7.51
N PHE A 324 -8.63 -13.39 6.43
CA PHE A 324 -8.37 -11.97 6.14
C PHE A 324 -8.89 -11.04 7.25
N PHE A 325 -10.10 -11.29 7.77
CA PHE A 325 -10.63 -10.51 8.90
C PHE A 325 -9.86 -10.74 10.20
N ILE A 326 -9.48 -11.99 10.50
CA ILE A 326 -8.63 -12.34 11.65
C ILE A 326 -7.28 -11.62 11.55
N TYR A 327 -6.66 -11.66 10.37
CA TYR A 327 -5.41 -10.96 10.09
C TYR A 327 -5.54 -9.45 10.32
N ALA A 328 -6.59 -8.84 9.78
CA ALA A 328 -6.87 -7.41 9.96
C ALA A 328 -7.07 -7.05 11.44
N GLY A 329 -7.78 -7.88 12.20
CA GLY A 329 -7.99 -7.71 13.63
C GLY A 329 -6.69 -7.72 14.44
N PHE A 330 -5.85 -8.75 14.25
CA PHE A 330 -4.55 -8.82 14.91
C PHE A 330 -3.61 -7.68 14.50
N THR A 331 -3.62 -7.29 13.23
CA THR A 331 -2.80 -6.18 12.73
C THR A 331 -3.25 -4.84 13.31
N THR A 332 -4.56 -4.62 13.44
CA THR A 332 -5.12 -3.44 14.11
C THR A 332 -4.73 -3.40 15.58
N LEU A 333 -4.82 -4.56 16.27
CA LEU A 333 -4.36 -4.70 17.65
C LEU A 333 -2.86 -4.40 17.78
N ASN A 334 -2.03 -4.88 16.86
CA ASN A 334 -0.59 -4.57 16.84
C ASN A 334 -0.33 -3.07 16.70
N GLY A 335 -1.06 -2.39 15.81
CA GLY A 335 -1.02 -0.93 15.68
C GLY A 335 -1.35 -0.23 17.00
N PHE A 336 -2.43 -0.61 17.67
CA PHE A 336 -2.82 -0.03 18.95
C PHE A 336 -1.80 -0.32 20.07
N LEU A 337 -1.33 -1.57 20.18
CA LEU A 337 -0.37 -1.98 21.20
C LEU A 337 0.97 -1.27 21.04
N GLY A 338 1.47 -1.11 19.82
CA GLY A 338 2.70 -0.35 19.64
C GLY A 338 2.50 1.13 20.00
N LEU A 339 1.34 1.76 19.73
CA LEU A 339 1.06 3.14 20.15
C LEU A 339 1.18 3.26 21.69
N LEU A 340 0.66 2.27 22.41
CA LEU A 340 0.78 2.21 23.87
C LEU A 340 2.23 2.00 24.34
N ILE A 341 3.01 1.19 23.65
CA ILE A 341 4.43 0.94 23.97
C ILE A 341 5.24 2.25 23.84
N THR A 342 4.89 3.10 22.87
CA THR A 342 5.66 4.30 22.54
C THR A 342 5.24 5.54 23.31
N HIS A 343 3.96 5.72 23.65
CA HIS A 343 3.46 6.97 24.21
C HIS A 343 3.85 7.21 25.69
N LYS A 344 4.14 6.16 26.47
CA LYS A 344 4.42 6.31 27.91
C LYS A 344 5.93 6.24 28.16
N SER A 345 6.58 7.25 28.74
CA SER A 345 7.90 7.02 29.36
C SER A 345 7.71 6.09 30.56
N ALA A 346 8.65 5.17 30.79
CA ALA A 346 8.58 4.27 31.94
C ALA A 346 9.57 4.76 32.99
N ASN A 347 9.08 5.45 34.02
CA ASN A 347 9.91 6.01 35.09
C ASN A 347 9.88 5.13 36.36
N SER A 348 9.01 4.12 36.42
CA SER A 348 8.91 3.21 37.57
C SER A 348 8.99 1.73 37.19
N SER A 349 9.49 0.90 38.11
CA SER A 349 9.60 -0.56 37.93
C SER A 349 8.26 -1.24 37.58
N ALA A 350 7.16 -0.73 38.15
CA ALA A 350 5.80 -1.17 37.83
C ALA A 350 5.40 -0.86 36.38
N GLN A 351 5.73 0.33 35.87
CA GLN A 351 5.47 0.71 34.49
C GLN A 351 6.30 -0.13 33.51
N ILE A 352 7.55 -0.43 33.82
CA ILE A 352 8.39 -1.31 33.00
C ILE A 352 7.79 -2.71 32.91
N ARG A 353 7.29 -3.28 34.03
CA ARG A 353 6.61 -4.59 34.01
C ARG A 353 5.35 -4.58 33.14
N ARG A 354 4.54 -3.52 33.20
CA ARG A 354 3.36 -3.36 32.33
C ARG A 354 3.76 -3.29 30.86
N LYS A 355 4.78 -2.50 30.52
CA LYS A 355 5.31 -2.43 29.14
C LYS A 355 5.82 -3.76 28.63
N LEU A 356 6.55 -4.51 29.46
CA LEU A 356 7.05 -5.84 29.08
C LEU A 356 5.87 -6.77 28.74
N ARG A 357 4.78 -6.74 29.52
CA ARG A 357 3.55 -7.48 29.22
C ARG A 357 2.93 -7.01 27.90
N THR A 358 2.81 -5.70 27.67
CA THR A 358 2.30 -5.16 26.40
C THR A 358 3.14 -5.60 25.19
N ILE A 359 4.47 -5.60 25.32
CA ILE A 359 5.38 -6.09 24.27
C ILE A 359 5.18 -7.59 24.03
N THR A 360 5.00 -8.40 25.09
CA THR A 360 4.71 -9.82 24.94
C THR A 360 3.39 -10.05 24.20
N VAL A 361 2.32 -9.33 24.56
CA VAL A 361 1.02 -9.42 23.85
C VAL A 361 1.17 -8.99 22.40
N PHE A 362 1.95 -7.94 22.12
CA PHE A 362 2.26 -7.50 20.76
C PHE A 362 2.95 -8.60 19.95
N ILE A 363 3.97 -9.27 20.51
CA ILE A 363 4.64 -10.38 19.82
C ILE A 363 3.67 -11.53 19.53
N VAL A 364 2.85 -11.92 20.51
CA VAL A 364 1.86 -13.00 20.34
C VAL A 364 0.85 -12.65 19.24
N SER A 365 0.36 -11.41 19.22
CA SER A 365 -0.56 -10.91 18.19
C SER A 365 0.12 -10.85 16.80
N ALA A 366 1.38 -10.44 16.71
CA ALA A 366 2.16 -10.46 15.46
C ALA A 366 2.45 -11.88 14.94
N VAL A 367 2.68 -12.85 15.83
CA VAL A 367 2.79 -14.27 15.44
C VAL A 367 1.44 -14.79 14.97
N SER A 368 0.35 -14.41 15.63
CA SER A 368 -1.01 -14.80 15.23
C SER A 368 -1.38 -14.23 13.86
N SER A 369 -1.01 -12.99 13.55
CA SER A 369 -1.18 -12.44 12.19
C SER A 369 -0.31 -13.17 11.16
N ALA A 370 0.92 -13.56 11.51
CA ALA A 370 1.78 -14.37 10.62
C ALA A 370 1.13 -15.73 10.31
N ILE A 371 0.59 -16.41 11.32
CA ILE A 371 -0.12 -17.68 11.15
C ILE A 371 -1.36 -17.47 10.26
N ALA A 372 -2.16 -16.43 10.50
CA ALA A 372 -3.31 -16.12 9.65
C ALA A 372 -2.90 -15.90 8.19
N ALA A 373 -1.81 -15.16 7.93
CA ALA A 373 -1.28 -14.96 6.57
C ALA A 373 -0.82 -16.28 5.92
N VAL A 374 -0.17 -17.17 6.67
CA VAL A 374 0.19 -18.51 6.17
C VAL A 374 -1.05 -19.33 5.85
N MET A 375 -2.10 -19.25 6.67
CA MET A 375 -3.34 -19.97 6.38
C MET A 375 -4.01 -19.44 5.11
N ILE A 376 -4.09 -18.12 4.91
CA ILE A 376 -4.59 -17.52 3.66
C ILE A 376 -3.76 -18.04 2.47
N LEU A 377 -2.44 -18.09 2.59
CA LEU A 377 -1.55 -18.59 1.54
C LEU A 377 -1.80 -20.06 1.23
N VAL A 378 -1.84 -20.92 2.25
CA VAL A 378 -2.06 -22.37 2.10
C VAL A 378 -3.41 -22.64 1.46
N PHE A 379 -4.50 -22.07 1.99
CA PHE A 379 -5.82 -22.22 1.39
C PHE A 379 -5.88 -21.63 -0.02
N GLY A 380 -5.29 -20.46 -0.26
CA GLY A 380 -5.23 -19.84 -1.58
C GLY A 380 -4.54 -20.73 -2.62
N ILE A 381 -3.41 -21.35 -2.27
CA ILE A 381 -2.69 -22.29 -3.13
C ILE A 381 -3.49 -23.58 -3.32
N VAL A 382 -4.04 -24.15 -2.25
CA VAL A 382 -4.85 -25.38 -2.32
C VAL A 382 -6.04 -25.16 -3.25
N PHE A 383 -6.79 -24.06 -3.12
CA PHE A 383 -7.87 -23.74 -4.05
C PHE A 383 -7.38 -23.51 -5.47
N TRP A 384 -6.28 -22.78 -5.64
CA TRP A 384 -5.72 -22.54 -6.97
C TRP A 384 -5.39 -23.85 -7.70
N LEU A 385 -4.86 -24.84 -6.99
CA LEU A 385 -4.53 -26.17 -7.53
C LEU A 385 -5.78 -27.06 -7.67
N ASP A 386 -6.64 -27.14 -6.66
CA ASP A 386 -7.75 -28.09 -6.60
C ASP A 386 -8.94 -27.69 -7.48
N VAL A 387 -9.16 -26.38 -7.69
CA VAL A 387 -10.12 -25.89 -8.68
C VAL A 387 -9.83 -26.46 -10.07
N SER A 388 -8.61 -26.92 -10.36
CA SER A 388 -8.32 -27.59 -11.63
C SER A 388 -8.84 -29.02 -11.76
N SER A 389 -9.03 -29.73 -10.65
CA SER A 389 -9.39 -31.14 -10.61
C SER A 389 -10.87 -31.40 -10.32
N THR A 390 -11.54 -30.49 -9.60
CA THR A 390 -12.93 -30.72 -9.19
C THR A 390 -13.92 -30.40 -10.30
N ALA A 391 -14.80 -31.36 -10.61
CA ALA A 391 -15.94 -31.14 -11.49
C ALA A 391 -16.91 -30.14 -10.83
N ILE A 392 -16.91 -28.89 -11.30
CA ILE A 392 -17.87 -27.88 -10.86
C ILE A 392 -19.28 -28.29 -11.32
N SER A 393 -20.21 -28.36 -10.35
CA SER A 393 -21.61 -28.63 -10.64
C SER A 393 -22.22 -27.53 -11.51
N GLU A 394 -23.18 -27.85 -12.37
CA GLU A 394 -23.79 -26.85 -13.27
C GLU A 394 -24.40 -25.69 -12.48
N LYS A 395 -25.02 -25.99 -11.33
CA LYS A 395 -25.56 -24.98 -10.42
C LYS A 395 -24.47 -24.04 -9.91
N THR A 396 -23.34 -24.59 -9.45
CA THR A 396 -22.19 -23.83 -8.98
C THR A 396 -21.63 -22.93 -10.08
N LYS A 397 -21.55 -23.43 -11.33
CA LYS A 397 -21.14 -22.64 -12.50
C LYS A 397 -22.04 -21.41 -12.66
N VAL A 398 -23.35 -21.61 -12.64
CA VAL A 398 -24.35 -20.54 -12.78
C VAL A 398 -24.24 -19.53 -11.64
N ASP A 399 -24.14 -19.99 -10.39
CA ASP A 399 -24.02 -19.11 -9.22
C ASP A 399 -22.76 -18.22 -9.31
N ILE A 400 -21.63 -18.78 -9.76
CA ILE A 400 -20.40 -18.02 -9.97
C ILE A 400 -20.57 -17.03 -11.11
N ALA A 401 -20.99 -17.49 -12.28
CA ALA A 401 -21.16 -16.64 -13.45
C ALA A 401 -22.11 -15.45 -13.15
N CYS A 402 -23.21 -15.71 -12.45
CA CYS A 402 -24.15 -14.69 -11.98
C CYS A 402 -23.52 -13.69 -10.98
N SER A 403 -22.62 -14.13 -10.11
CA SER A 403 -21.91 -13.22 -9.20
C SER A 403 -20.93 -12.28 -9.91
N PHE A 404 -20.43 -12.68 -11.09
CA PHE A 404 -19.52 -11.89 -11.91
C PHE A 404 -20.25 -11.05 -12.98
N ASP A 405 -21.48 -11.42 -13.35
CA ASP A 405 -22.27 -10.75 -14.35
C ASP A 405 -23.09 -9.58 -13.78
N TYR A 406 -22.48 -8.39 -13.79
CA TYR A 406 -23.09 -7.13 -13.34
C TYR A 406 -23.87 -6.40 -14.43
N SER A 407 -23.82 -6.86 -15.69
CA SER A 407 -24.29 -6.09 -16.85
C SER A 407 -25.51 -6.69 -17.55
N ASP A 408 -26.27 -7.52 -16.84
CA ASP A 408 -27.44 -8.22 -17.37
C ASP A 408 -27.12 -9.10 -18.60
N SER A 409 -25.89 -9.63 -18.75
CA SER A 409 -25.60 -10.54 -19.88
C SER A 409 -26.40 -11.85 -19.74
N CYS A 410 -26.44 -12.38 -18.52
CA CYS A 410 -27.38 -13.38 -18.04
C CYS A 410 -28.60 -12.69 -17.40
N THR A 411 -29.37 -11.98 -18.24
CA THR A 411 -30.64 -11.28 -17.87
C THR A 411 -31.48 -12.06 -16.83
N GLY A 412 -31.36 -11.66 -15.56
CA GLY A 412 -32.24 -12.11 -14.45
C GLY A 412 -31.89 -13.41 -13.73
N CYS A 413 -30.72 -14.03 -14.00
CA CYS A 413 -30.20 -15.25 -13.35
C CYS A 413 -31.22 -16.28 -12.77
N PRO A 414 -32.19 -16.82 -13.54
CA PRO A 414 -32.98 -17.96 -13.10
C PRO A 414 -32.40 -19.23 -13.76
N SER A 415 -31.74 -20.06 -12.95
CA SER A 415 -31.32 -21.44 -13.24
C SER A 415 -30.30 -21.75 -14.37
N SER A 416 -30.08 -20.90 -15.38
CA SER A 416 -29.04 -21.13 -16.40
C SER A 416 -28.30 -19.86 -16.83
N CYS A 417 -27.03 -20.04 -17.23
CA CYS A 417 -26.15 -19.01 -17.78
C CYS A 417 -25.21 -19.71 -18.76
N ASP A 418 -25.74 -20.01 -19.95
CA ASP A 418 -25.11 -20.88 -20.95
C ASP A 418 -23.97 -20.16 -21.70
N GLU A 419 -23.94 -18.84 -21.63
CA GLU A 419 -22.87 -18.03 -22.22
C GLU A 419 -21.51 -18.32 -21.57
N TRP A 420 -21.49 -18.70 -20.29
CA TRP A 420 -20.26 -19.00 -19.56
C TRP A 420 -19.93 -20.50 -19.62
N THR A 421 -18.76 -20.83 -20.17
CA THR A 421 -18.26 -22.21 -20.10
C THR A 421 -17.64 -22.50 -18.74
N LYS A 422 -17.58 -23.78 -18.36
CA LYS A 422 -16.96 -24.20 -17.10
C LYS A 422 -15.50 -23.77 -17.01
N ASP A 423 -14.76 -23.93 -18.11
CA ASP A 423 -13.34 -23.57 -18.17
C ASP A 423 -13.11 -22.07 -17.95
N GLN A 424 -14.01 -21.23 -18.48
CA GLN A 424 -13.95 -19.78 -18.29
C GLN A 424 -14.19 -19.38 -16.83
N VAL A 425 -15.20 -19.98 -16.18
CA VAL A 425 -15.47 -19.77 -14.75
C VAL A 425 -14.28 -20.23 -13.91
N LEU A 426 -13.72 -21.41 -14.21
CA LEU A 426 -12.53 -21.95 -13.57
C LEU A 426 -11.31 -21.03 -13.73
N GLN A 427 -11.12 -20.45 -14.91
CA GLN A 427 -10.02 -19.54 -15.20
C GLN A 427 -10.10 -18.27 -14.35
N VAL A 428 -11.29 -17.66 -14.22
CA VAL A 428 -11.50 -16.46 -13.37
C VAL A 428 -11.25 -16.79 -11.89
N LEU A 429 -11.74 -17.94 -11.42
CA LEU A 429 -11.49 -18.37 -10.04
C LEU A 429 -10.00 -18.61 -9.77
N ARG A 430 -9.29 -19.30 -10.68
CA ARG A 430 -7.84 -19.53 -10.55
C ARG A 430 -7.07 -18.22 -10.48
N SER A 431 -7.41 -17.26 -11.34
CA SER A 431 -6.80 -15.92 -11.33
C SER A 431 -7.03 -15.22 -9.99
N SER A 432 -8.27 -15.25 -9.47
CA SER A 432 -8.64 -14.65 -8.19
C SER A 432 -7.85 -15.25 -7.02
N PHE A 433 -7.75 -16.58 -6.93
CA PHE A 433 -7.02 -17.25 -5.84
C PHE A 433 -5.50 -17.08 -5.96
N LYS A 434 -4.96 -16.94 -7.17
CA LYS A 434 -3.55 -16.60 -7.38
C LYS A 434 -3.22 -15.21 -6.82
N VAL A 435 -4.08 -14.22 -7.06
CA VAL A 435 -3.97 -12.87 -6.49
C VAL A 435 -4.08 -12.91 -4.97
N VAL A 436 -4.99 -13.71 -4.41
CA VAL A 436 -5.12 -13.92 -2.96
C VAL A 436 -3.84 -14.52 -2.36
N ALA A 437 -3.27 -15.55 -2.97
CA ALA A 437 -2.04 -16.17 -2.51
C ALA A 437 -0.85 -15.18 -2.56
N ALA A 438 -0.72 -14.41 -3.63
CA ALA A 438 0.32 -13.40 -3.75
C ALA A 438 0.16 -12.28 -2.70
N LEU A 439 -1.06 -11.85 -2.39
CA LEU A 439 -1.33 -10.90 -1.31
C LEU A 439 -0.95 -11.50 0.05
N ALA A 440 -1.23 -12.77 0.29
CA ALA A 440 -0.89 -13.46 1.54
C ALA A 440 0.62 -13.50 1.80
N VAL A 441 1.45 -13.66 0.76
CA VAL A 441 2.92 -13.57 0.89
C VAL A 441 3.34 -12.20 1.40
N ILE A 442 2.75 -11.11 0.87
CA ILE A 442 3.03 -9.76 1.36
C ILE A 442 2.64 -9.64 2.83
N LEU A 443 1.41 -10.02 3.18
CA LEU A 443 0.91 -9.96 4.55
C LEU A 443 1.79 -10.77 5.53
N PHE A 444 2.32 -11.91 5.08
CA PHE A 444 3.27 -12.71 5.84
C PHE A 444 4.59 -11.97 6.09
N LEU A 445 5.20 -11.36 5.07
CA LEU A 445 6.42 -10.56 5.21
C LEU A 445 6.23 -9.37 6.16
N TYR A 446 5.05 -8.74 6.11
CA TYR A 446 4.67 -7.69 7.06
C TYR A 446 4.62 -8.23 8.50
N SER A 447 3.98 -9.38 8.70
CA SER A 447 3.89 -10.00 10.02
C SER A 447 5.26 -10.40 10.57
N LEU A 448 6.17 -10.93 9.74
CA LEU A 448 7.55 -11.21 10.15
C LEU A 448 8.29 -9.95 10.60
N THR A 449 8.06 -8.83 9.92
CA THR A 449 8.63 -7.52 10.29
C THR A 449 8.10 -7.07 11.65
N ASN A 450 6.81 -7.30 11.94
CA ASN A 450 6.19 -6.99 13.23
C ASN A 450 6.79 -7.87 14.35
N VAL A 451 6.92 -9.18 14.11
CA VAL A 451 7.54 -10.10 15.07
C VAL A 451 8.98 -9.67 15.38
N ARG A 452 9.78 -9.38 14.35
CA ARG A 452 11.16 -8.89 14.52
C ARG A 452 11.23 -7.60 15.34
N THR A 453 10.31 -6.68 15.09
CA THR A 453 10.20 -5.40 15.82
C THR A 453 9.87 -5.66 17.29
N GLY A 454 8.88 -6.50 17.56
CA GLY A 454 8.49 -6.87 18.93
C GLY A 454 9.62 -7.56 19.70
N VAL A 455 10.35 -8.48 19.07
CA VAL A 455 11.52 -9.15 19.69
C VAL A 455 12.64 -8.15 19.98
N SER A 456 12.86 -7.19 19.09
CA SER A 456 13.84 -6.10 19.31
C SER A 456 13.45 -5.25 20.52
N TRP A 457 12.17 -4.86 20.64
CA TRP A 457 11.64 -4.18 21.82
C TRP A 457 11.84 -4.99 23.09
N LEU A 458 11.52 -6.28 23.06
CA LEU A 458 11.67 -7.16 24.21
C LEU A 458 13.13 -7.24 24.69
N ARG A 459 14.09 -7.41 23.77
CA ARG A 459 15.52 -7.44 24.09
C ARG A 459 15.96 -6.11 24.69
N TRP A 460 15.56 -5.00 24.09
CA TRP A 460 15.93 -3.67 24.55
C TRP A 460 15.47 -3.39 25.98
N TYR A 461 14.17 -3.59 26.27
CA TYR A 461 13.59 -3.37 27.59
C TYR A 461 14.12 -4.36 28.65
N ARG A 462 14.63 -5.53 28.26
CA ARG A 462 15.30 -6.46 29.18
C ARG A 462 16.72 -6.01 29.52
N LEU A 463 17.48 -5.51 28.54
CA LEU A 463 18.87 -5.09 28.72
C LEU A 463 18.96 -3.75 29.47
N HIS A 464 18.13 -2.76 29.13
CA HIS A 464 18.19 -1.42 29.75
C HIS A 464 17.60 -1.38 31.18
N LYS A 465 17.02 -2.47 31.66
CA LYS A 465 16.74 -2.65 33.09
C LYS A 465 18.01 -2.73 33.94
N VAL A 466 19.16 -3.03 33.35
CA VAL A 466 20.41 -3.26 34.06
C VAL A 466 21.18 -1.95 34.32
N GLU A 467 20.92 -0.88 33.55
CA GLU A 467 21.64 0.39 33.69
C GLU A 467 20.96 1.42 34.62
N TYR A 468 19.69 1.19 34.99
CA TYR A 468 18.91 2.11 35.84
C TYR A 468 18.61 1.56 37.25
N VAL A 469 19.10 0.37 37.58
CA VAL A 469 19.11 -0.20 38.94
C VAL A 469 20.54 -0.12 39.43
#